data_AF-A0A1E3K8G0-F1
#
_entry.id   AF-A0A1E3K8G0-F1
#
_cell.length_a   1.000
_cell.length_b   1.000
_cell.length_c   1.000
_cell.angle_alpha   90.00
_cell.angle_beta   90.00
_cell.angle_gamma   90.00
#
_symmetry.space_group_name_H-M   'P 1'
#
loop_
_entity.id
_entity.type
_entity.pdbx_description
1 polymer ?
#
loop_
_entity_poly.entity_id
_entity_poly.type
_entity_poly.pdbx_seq_one_letter_code
_entity_poly.pdbx_strand_id
1 'polypeptide(L)'
;MLALQTDSMRCLLLLALPLAAAVLAQARNPVPSHQAYDARHQDIKPEQPSELMIHQMLGDTALYRSVTRSECHSYIAASLPSACGTSEGKYLAEKDKRDIAISFTACSMRSALQPIPSECSKWSFEDGVAGSVPTVYTFWRWSEVEEDQQRSCLSALHRSPQDWTSYNGFLSDASQLCHALRGEHDNELVRQLYVNATSGQMSFLRKLDLQSEARKNRDARFEGVLGDQQSKLEHTASVMHSAAEAVQYSLLQHEHLSKLLHSSVSDIQVGKRDLLESLELAIRTQTESTTSFVETYLTRTEIQLRDQLSGQLDDILNKARRLLGLYQI
;
A
#
# COMPACT_ATOMS: atom_id res chain seq x y z
N MET A 1 50.04 33.95 5.69
CA MET A 1 49.50 32.58 5.86
C MET A 1 48.05 32.50 6.35
N LEU A 2 47.34 33.63 6.59
CA LEU A 2 45.94 33.62 7.05
C LEU A 2 44.89 33.81 5.92
N ALA A 3 45.31 33.97 4.66
CA ALA A 3 44.39 34.21 3.54
C ALA A 3 43.91 32.93 2.80
N LEU A 4 44.45 31.75 3.13
CA LEU A 4 44.09 30.50 2.43
C LEU A 4 42.98 29.68 3.11
N GLN A 5 42.49 30.08 4.28
CA GLN A 5 41.58 29.25 5.08
C GLN A 5 40.10 29.64 4.96
N THR A 6 39.78 30.82 4.43
CA THR A 6 38.39 31.31 4.27
C THR A 6 37.72 30.81 2.98
N ASP A 7 38.49 30.42 1.96
CA ASP A 7 37.91 29.91 0.70
C ASP A 7 37.51 28.43 0.77
N SER A 8 38.10 27.65 1.69
CA SER A 8 37.78 26.22 1.82
C SER A 8 36.38 25.98 2.43
N MET A 9 35.90 26.83 3.34
CA MET A 9 34.56 26.68 3.92
C MET A 9 33.41 27.10 2.99
N ARG A 10 33.66 28.04 2.06
CA ARG A 10 32.63 28.45 1.06
C ARG A 10 32.35 27.35 0.03
N CYS A 11 33.34 26.52 -0.30
CA CYS A 11 33.15 25.37 -1.20
C CYS A 11 32.30 24.25 -0.59
N LEU A 12 32.36 24.02 0.72
CA LEU A 12 31.56 22.98 1.38
C LEU A 12 30.07 23.34 1.48
N LEU A 13 29.74 24.63 1.66
CA LEU A 13 28.35 25.12 1.71
C LEU A 13 27.67 25.12 0.34
N LEU A 14 28.40 25.32 -0.77
CA LEU A 14 27.85 25.30 -2.12
C LEU A 14 27.59 23.89 -2.67
N LEU A 15 28.25 22.86 -2.14
CA LEU A 15 28.04 21.47 -2.56
C LEU A 15 26.85 20.78 -1.86
N ALA A 16 26.37 21.29 -0.73
CA ALA A 16 25.27 20.67 0.03
C ALA A 16 23.86 21.10 -0.45
N LEU A 17 23.71 22.28 -1.03
CA LEU A 17 22.43 22.83 -1.50
C LEU A 17 21.75 22.06 -2.66
N PRO A 18 22.46 21.54 -3.69
CA PRO A 18 21.79 20.84 -4.79
C PRO A 18 21.29 19.44 -4.42
N LEU A 19 21.86 18.79 -3.39
CA LEU A 19 21.43 17.46 -2.94
C LEU A 19 20.09 17.51 -2.18
N ALA A 20 19.82 18.57 -1.42
CA ALA A 20 18.53 18.76 -0.74
C ALA A 20 17.38 19.06 -1.73
N ALA A 21 17.67 19.80 -2.81
CA ALA A 21 16.68 20.12 -3.84
C ALA A 21 16.27 18.89 -4.69
N ALA A 22 17.21 17.97 -4.95
CA ALA A 22 16.93 16.75 -5.70
C ALA A 22 16.02 15.76 -4.95
N VAL A 23 16.18 15.66 -3.61
CA VAL A 23 15.35 14.77 -2.78
C VAL A 23 13.91 15.30 -2.66
N LEU A 24 13.71 16.62 -2.63
CA LEU A 24 12.37 17.23 -2.61
C LEU A 24 11.66 17.19 -3.97
N ALA A 25 12.40 17.18 -5.08
CA ALA A 25 11.80 17.08 -6.43
C ALA A 25 11.25 15.68 -6.74
N GLN A 26 11.79 14.63 -6.13
CA GLN A 26 11.40 13.24 -6.41
C GLN A 26 10.17 12.76 -5.60
N ALA A 27 9.75 13.51 -4.59
CA ALA A 27 8.53 13.25 -3.80
C ALA A 27 7.25 13.82 -4.43
N ARG A 28 7.35 14.47 -5.61
CA ARG A 28 6.24 15.21 -6.24
C ARG A 28 5.69 14.53 -7.50
N ASN A 29 5.70 13.20 -7.54
CA ASN A 29 4.88 12.47 -8.51
C ASN A 29 3.45 12.35 -7.95
N PRO A 30 2.46 13.04 -8.54
CA PRO A 30 1.07 12.84 -8.14
C PRO A 30 0.69 11.39 -8.48
N VAL A 31 0.40 10.60 -7.45
CA VAL A 31 -0.34 9.35 -7.59
C VAL A 31 -1.62 9.70 -8.35
N PRO A 32 -1.97 8.99 -9.43
CA PRO A 32 -3.24 9.23 -10.11
C PRO A 32 -4.34 9.04 -9.08
N SER A 33 -5.07 10.10 -8.78
CA SER A 33 -6.29 10.02 -8.00
C SER A 33 -7.21 9.08 -8.75
N HIS A 34 -7.29 7.84 -8.27
CA HIS A 34 -8.41 6.97 -8.56
C HIS A 34 -9.65 7.77 -8.17
N GLN A 35 -10.35 8.27 -9.19
CA GLN A 35 -11.69 8.80 -9.04
C GLN A 35 -12.44 7.84 -8.13
N ALA A 36 -12.79 8.35 -6.96
CA ALA A 36 -13.74 7.71 -6.09
C ALA A 36 -15.00 7.53 -6.94
N TYR A 37 -15.17 6.31 -7.45
CA TYR A 37 -16.41 5.87 -8.06
C TYR A 37 -17.37 5.77 -6.88
N ASP A 38 -17.99 6.90 -6.58
CA ASP A 38 -19.01 7.06 -5.57
C ASP A 38 -20.24 6.30 -6.09
N ALA A 39 -20.17 4.97 -5.97
CA ALA A 39 -21.26 4.08 -6.23
C ALA A 39 -22.29 4.36 -5.14
N ARG A 40 -23.13 5.37 -5.39
CA ARG A 40 -24.39 5.54 -4.68
C ARG A 40 -25.07 4.18 -4.72
N HIS A 41 -25.13 3.52 -3.57
CA HIS A 41 -26.13 2.53 -3.26
C HIS A 41 -27.49 3.22 -3.43
N GLN A 42 -27.97 3.26 -4.67
CA GLN A 42 -29.40 3.34 -4.89
C GLN A 42 -29.93 2.00 -4.37
N ASP A 43 -30.69 2.07 -3.29
CA ASP A 43 -31.61 1.03 -2.86
C ASP A 43 -32.53 0.72 -4.04
N ILE A 44 -32.07 -0.16 -4.95
CA ILE A 44 -32.92 -0.82 -5.91
C ILE A 44 -33.72 -1.81 -5.08
N LYS A 45 -34.82 -1.31 -4.53
CA LYS A 45 -35.83 -2.13 -3.88
C LYS A 45 -36.33 -3.09 -4.96
N PRO A 46 -36.06 -4.41 -4.87
CA PRO A 46 -36.50 -5.34 -5.89
C PRO A 46 -38.03 -5.25 -5.95
N GLU A 47 -38.54 -4.73 -7.06
CA GLU A 47 -39.96 -4.64 -7.31
C GLU A 47 -40.49 -6.07 -7.30
N GLN A 48 -41.40 -6.36 -6.35
CA GLN A 48 -41.98 -7.68 -6.23
C GLN A 48 -42.66 -8.00 -7.56
N PRO A 49 -42.34 -9.15 -8.20
CA PRO A 49 -42.96 -9.51 -9.46
C PRO A 49 -44.46 -9.58 -9.27
N SER A 50 -45.19 -8.92 -10.18
CA SER A 50 -46.64 -8.84 -10.13
C SER A 50 -47.25 -10.24 -10.16
N GLU A 51 -48.35 -10.43 -9.44
CA GLU A 51 -49.10 -11.71 -9.36
C GLU A 51 -49.48 -12.25 -10.75
N LEU A 52 -49.67 -11.36 -11.72
CA LEU A 52 -49.90 -11.67 -13.12
C LEU A 52 -48.69 -12.33 -13.81
N MET A 53 -47.47 -11.87 -13.50
CA MET A 53 -46.22 -12.42 -14.01
C MET A 53 -45.92 -13.80 -13.37
N ILE A 54 -46.31 -13.98 -12.11
CA ILE A 54 -46.25 -15.26 -11.39
C ILE A 54 -47.21 -16.28 -12.04
N HIS A 55 -48.44 -15.87 -12.37
CA HIS A 55 -49.40 -16.73 -13.09
C HIS A 55 -48.95 -17.08 -14.51
N GLN A 56 -48.35 -16.13 -15.24
CA GLN A 56 -47.79 -16.39 -16.58
C GLN A 56 -46.57 -17.32 -16.55
N MET A 57 -45.80 -17.32 -15.46
CA MET A 57 -44.64 -18.21 -15.29
C MET A 57 -45.02 -19.60 -14.77
N LEU A 58 -46.07 -19.73 -13.95
CA LEU A 58 -46.42 -20.99 -13.29
C LEU A 58 -47.48 -21.83 -14.03
N GLY A 59 -48.16 -21.28 -15.04
CA GLY A 59 -49.22 -21.99 -15.76
C GLY A 59 -50.43 -22.31 -14.87
N ASP A 60 -51.48 -22.88 -15.47
CA ASP A 60 -52.72 -23.23 -14.76
C ASP A 60 -52.48 -24.33 -13.72
N THR A 61 -52.25 -23.92 -12.47
CA THR A 61 -52.09 -24.80 -11.29
C THR A 61 -53.26 -25.78 -11.06
N ALA A 62 -54.42 -25.52 -11.67
CA ALA A 62 -55.58 -26.40 -11.62
C ALA A 62 -55.32 -27.76 -12.32
N LEU A 63 -54.65 -27.75 -13.49
CA LEU A 63 -54.31 -28.95 -14.25
C LEU A 63 -53.27 -29.79 -13.51
N TYR A 64 -52.30 -29.12 -12.89
CA TYR A 64 -51.29 -29.79 -12.05
C TYR A 64 -51.91 -30.46 -10.82
N ARG A 65 -52.83 -29.78 -10.13
CA ARG A 65 -53.53 -30.35 -8.95
C ARG A 65 -54.42 -31.53 -9.28
N SER A 66 -54.97 -31.63 -10.50
CA SER A 66 -55.71 -32.83 -10.91
C SER A 66 -54.81 -34.04 -11.11
N VAL A 67 -53.55 -33.81 -11.49
CA VAL A 67 -52.61 -34.86 -11.89
C VAL A 67 -51.63 -35.25 -10.77
N THR A 68 -51.77 -34.66 -9.58
CA THR A 68 -50.99 -35.01 -8.38
C THR A 68 -51.86 -35.59 -7.25
N ARG A 69 -53.09 -36.02 -7.58
CA ARG A 69 -54.08 -36.47 -6.57
C ARG A 69 -53.78 -37.81 -5.91
N SER A 70 -53.08 -38.70 -6.61
CA SER A 70 -52.64 -39.99 -6.04
C SER A 70 -51.15 -40.18 -6.22
N GLU A 71 -50.56 -41.05 -5.41
CA GLU A 71 -49.12 -41.36 -5.46
C GLU A 71 -48.70 -41.82 -6.86
N CYS A 72 -49.54 -42.63 -7.53
CA CYS A 72 -49.33 -43.10 -8.90
C CYS A 72 -49.27 -41.93 -9.90
N HIS A 73 -50.22 -40.99 -9.84
CA HIS A 73 -50.23 -39.83 -10.75
C HIS A 73 -49.06 -38.87 -10.46
N SER A 74 -48.76 -38.63 -9.18
CA SER A 74 -47.64 -37.78 -8.75
C SER A 74 -46.30 -38.35 -9.22
N TYR A 75 -46.17 -39.68 -9.19
CA TYR A 75 -45.01 -40.37 -9.73
C TYR A 75 -44.87 -40.11 -11.24
N ILE A 76 -45.93 -40.33 -12.02
CA ILE A 76 -45.91 -40.05 -13.47
C ILE A 76 -45.52 -38.59 -13.70
N ALA A 77 -46.18 -37.65 -13.02
CA ALA A 77 -45.94 -36.21 -13.14
C ALA A 77 -44.49 -35.81 -12.83
N ALA A 78 -43.85 -36.42 -11.82
CA ALA A 78 -42.45 -36.16 -11.49
C ALA A 78 -41.47 -36.60 -12.60
N SER A 79 -41.84 -37.61 -13.39
CA SER A 79 -41.00 -38.15 -14.48
C SER A 79 -41.19 -37.42 -15.82
N LEU A 80 -42.35 -36.79 -16.05
CA LEU A 80 -42.69 -36.12 -17.31
C LEU A 80 -41.72 -35.01 -17.76
N PRO A 81 -41.23 -34.10 -16.89
CA PRO A 81 -40.34 -33.00 -17.31
C PRO A 81 -39.14 -33.47 -18.13
N SER A 82 -38.58 -34.62 -17.75
CA SER A 82 -37.42 -35.21 -18.44
C SER A 82 -37.76 -35.79 -19.83
N ALA A 83 -38.97 -36.34 -20.01
CA ALA A 83 -39.44 -36.93 -21.26
C ALA A 83 -39.98 -35.89 -22.25
N CYS A 84 -40.52 -34.79 -21.72
CA CYS A 84 -41.07 -33.66 -22.45
C CYS A 84 -40.04 -32.76 -23.15
N GLY A 85 -38.75 -33.09 -23.08
CA GLY A 85 -37.63 -32.24 -23.50
C GLY A 85 -36.74 -32.78 -24.61
N THR A 86 -36.87 -34.05 -25.00
CA THR A 86 -35.89 -34.73 -25.86
C THR A 86 -36.17 -34.65 -27.36
N SER A 87 -37.38 -34.28 -27.78
CA SER A 87 -37.67 -34.04 -29.19
C SER A 87 -37.30 -32.61 -29.56
N GLU A 88 -36.57 -32.40 -30.65
CA GLU A 88 -36.20 -31.07 -31.18
C GLU A 88 -37.42 -30.19 -31.57
N GLY A 89 -38.64 -30.68 -31.36
CA GLY A 89 -39.89 -29.99 -31.64
C GLY A 89 -40.48 -29.31 -30.40
N LYS A 90 -41.14 -28.17 -30.61
CA LYS A 90 -41.95 -27.47 -29.59
C LYS A 90 -43.16 -28.29 -29.10
N TYR A 91 -43.40 -29.46 -29.67
CA TYR A 91 -44.60 -30.27 -29.44
C TYR A 91 -44.21 -31.71 -29.08
N LEU A 92 -44.94 -32.27 -28.12
CA LEU A 92 -44.88 -33.68 -27.76
C LEU A 92 -45.32 -34.54 -28.95
N ALA A 93 -44.60 -35.61 -29.26
CA ALA A 93 -44.98 -36.49 -30.37
C ALA A 93 -46.30 -37.22 -30.04
N GLU A 94 -47.11 -37.52 -31.06
CA GLU A 94 -48.41 -38.20 -30.86
C GLU A 94 -48.25 -39.55 -30.14
N LYS A 95 -47.17 -40.27 -30.40
CA LYS A 95 -46.84 -41.52 -29.69
C LYS A 95 -46.72 -41.27 -28.18
N ASP A 96 -45.88 -40.32 -27.79
CA ASP A 96 -45.63 -39.98 -26.39
C ASP A 96 -46.89 -39.46 -25.68
N LYS A 97 -47.74 -38.69 -26.39
CA LYS A 97 -49.05 -38.27 -25.87
C LYS A 97 -49.92 -39.46 -25.50
N ARG A 98 -50.01 -40.46 -26.39
CA ARG A 98 -50.78 -41.68 -26.15
C ARG A 98 -50.23 -42.46 -24.97
N ASP A 99 -48.91 -42.54 -24.84
CA ASP A 99 -48.28 -43.25 -23.74
C ASP A 99 -48.46 -42.57 -22.37
N ILE A 100 -48.37 -41.24 -22.33
CA ILE A 100 -48.74 -40.43 -21.17
C ILE A 100 -50.21 -40.69 -20.79
N ALA A 101 -51.10 -40.63 -21.78
CA ALA A 101 -52.52 -40.84 -21.56
C ALA A 101 -52.83 -42.26 -21.05
N ILE A 102 -52.21 -43.30 -21.61
CA ILE A 102 -52.37 -44.69 -21.16
C ILE A 102 -51.87 -44.83 -19.71
N SER A 103 -50.71 -44.25 -19.38
CA SER A 103 -50.13 -44.33 -18.03
C SER A 103 -51.05 -43.69 -16.98
N PHE A 104 -51.57 -42.49 -17.26
CA PHE A 104 -52.50 -41.82 -16.36
C PHE A 104 -53.84 -42.55 -16.25
N THR A 105 -54.32 -43.15 -17.35
CA THR A 105 -55.52 -43.98 -17.34
C THR A 105 -55.32 -45.22 -16.48
N ALA A 106 -54.19 -45.93 -16.64
CA ALA A 106 -53.84 -47.08 -15.82
C ALA A 106 -53.76 -46.72 -14.32
N CYS A 107 -53.14 -45.58 -13.98
CA CYS A 107 -53.14 -45.06 -12.61
C CYS A 107 -54.54 -44.73 -12.09
N SER A 108 -55.42 -44.21 -12.94
CA SER A 108 -56.82 -43.91 -12.59
C SER A 108 -57.60 -45.19 -12.31
N MET A 109 -57.50 -46.20 -13.19
CA MET A 109 -58.11 -47.52 -13.00
C MET A 109 -57.63 -48.16 -11.70
N ARG A 110 -56.32 -48.14 -11.45
CA ARG A 110 -55.72 -48.67 -10.23
C ARG A 110 -56.20 -47.94 -8.98
N SER A 111 -56.26 -46.60 -9.02
CA SER A 111 -56.77 -45.79 -7.91
C SER A 111 -58.26 -46.05 -7.63
N ALA A 112 -59.01 -46.46 -8.66
CA ALA A 112 -60.42 -46.87 -8.57
C ALA A 112 -60.60 -48.37 -8.24
N LEU A 113 -59.51 -49.10 -7.94
CA LEU A 113 -59.51 -50.55 -7.69
C LEU A 113 -60.06 -51.39 -8.86
N GLN A 114 -59.95 -50.87 -10.08
CA GLN A 114 -60.31 -51.58 -11.31
C GLN A 114 -59.10 -52.37 -11.85
N PRO A 115 -59.31 -53.60 -12.35
CA PRO A 115 -58.22 -54.38 -12.93
C PRO A 115 -57.74 -53.73 -14.22
N ILE A 116 -56.43 -53.51 -14.33
CA ILE A 116 -55.81 -53.01 -15.56
C ILE A 116 -55.78 -54.17 -16.59
N PRO A 117 -56.19 -53.95 -17.85
CA PRO A 117 -56.09 -54.95 -18.90
C PRO A 117 -54.66 -55.47 -19.04
N SER A 118 -54.50 -56.78 -19.23
CA SER A 118 -53.19 -57.42 -19.40
C SER A 118 -52.39 -56.82 -20.57
N GLU A 119 -53.10 -56.35 -21.60
CA GLU A 119 -52.58 -55.68 -22.78
C GLU A 119 -51.92 -54.32 -22.43
N CYS A 120 -52.33 -53.71 -21.32
CA CYS A 120 -51.80 -52.44 -20.80
C CYS A 120 -50.81 -52.60 -19.65
N SER A 121 -50.42 -53.84 -19.30
CA SER A 121 -49.52 -54.14 -18.18
C SER A 121 -48.20 -53.36 -18.21
N LYS A 122 -47.67 -53.04 -19.40
CA LYS A 122 -46.44 -52.26 -19.55
C LYS A 122 -46.53 -50.83 -19.01
N TRP A 123 -47.72 -50.24 -19.00
CA TRP A 123 -47.99 -48.90 -18.46
C TRP A 123 -48.55 -48.96 -17.03
N SER A 124 -48.69 -50.17 -16.46
CA SER A 124 -49.07 -50.34 -15.06
C SER A 124 -47.87 -50.10 -14.16
N PHE A 125 -48.08 -49.31 -13.11
CA PHE A 125 -47.16 -49.22 -12.01
C PHE A 125 -47.30 -50.49 -11.19
N GLU A 126 -46.22 -51.26 -11.02
CA GLU A 126 -46.14 -52.24 -9.96
C GLU A 126 -45.49 -51.57 -8.75
N ASP A 127 -46.09 -51.74 -7.56
CA ASP A 127 -45.44 -51.27 -6.35
C ASP A 127 -44.19 -52.11 -6.14
N GLY A 128 -43.04 -51.53 -6.47
CA GLY A 128 -41.76 -52.14 -6.21
C GLY A 128 -41.68 -52.58 -4.75
N VAL A 129 -41.35 -53.84 -4.53
CA VAL A 129 -40.99 -54.37 -3.22
C VAL A 129 -39.97 -53.44 -2.59
N ALA A 130 -40.21 -53.04 -1.33
CA ALA A 130 -39.42 -52.06 -0.59
C ALA A 130 -37.91 -52.27 -0.77
N GLY A 131 -37.27 -51.42 -1.58
CA GLY A 131 -35.83 -51.43 -1.84
C GLY A 131 -35.40 -51.44 -3.31
N SER A 132 -36.27 -51.76 -4.26
CA SER A 132 -35.97 -51.55 -5.69
C SER A 132 -36.33 -50.12 -6.10
N VAL A 133 -35.40 -49.40 -6.74
CA VAL A 133 -35.70 -48.13 -7.41
C VAL A 133 -36.92 -48.34 -8.30
N PRO A 134 -38.03 -47.60 -8.12
CA PRO A 134 -39.21 -47.79 -8.94
C PRO A 134 -38.82 -47.71 -10.41
N THR A 135 -39.13 -48.77 -11.14
CA THR A 135 -38.73 -49.11 -12.52
C THR A 135 -39.18 -48.12 -13.59
N VAL A 136 -39.68 -46.97 -13.17
CA VAL A 136 -40.23 -45.92 -14.01
C VAL A 136 -39.12 -44.96 -14.46
N TYR A 137 -37.99 -44.89 -13.74
CA TYR A 137 -36.79 -44.18 -14.21
C TYR A 137 -36.26 -44.77 -15.54
N THR A 138 -36.60 -46.01 -15.86
CA THR A 138 -36.24 -46.70 -17.10
C THR A 138 -37.38 -46.77 -18.14
N PHE A 139 -38.62 -46.45 -17.77
CA PHE A 139 -39.78 -46.62 -18.66
C PHE A 139 -39.90 -45.50 -19.72
N TRP A 140 -39.64 -44.25 -19.35
CA TRP A 140 -39.73 -43.11 -20.27
C TRP A 140 -38.48 -42.91 -21.16
N ARG A 141 -37.57 -43.89 -21.20
CA ARG A 141 -36.47 -43.94 -22.18
C ARG A 141 -36.99 -44.65 -23.44
N TRP A 142 -37.85 -43.94 -24.16
CA TRP A 142 -38.55 -44.36 -25.39
C TRP A 142 -37.63 -44.92 -26.48
N SER A 143 -37.35 -46.24 -26.50
CA SER A 143 -36.86 -46.89 -27.73
C SER A 143 -37.47 -48.24 -28.11
N GLU A 144 -38.28 -48.91 -27.27
CA GLU A 144 -38.67 -50.30 -27.59
C GLU A 144 -40.12 -50.70 -27.29
N VAL A 145 -41.04 -49.76 -27.06
CA VAL A 145 -42.47 -50.11 -27.14
C VAL A 145 -42.90 -50.09 -28.60
N GLU A 146 -43.12 -51.28 -29.15
CA GLU A 146 -43.71 -51.50 -30.47
C GLU A 146 -45.10 -50.87 -30.53
N GLU A 147 -45.41 -50.16 -31.61
CA GLU A 147 -46.73 -49.53 -31.79
C GLU A 147 -47.89 -50.53 -31.67
N ASP A 148 -47.65 -51.80 -31.96
CA ASP A 148 -48.65 -52.86 -31.90
C ASP A 148 -49.11 -53.15 -30.47
N GLN A 149 -48.23 -53.00 -29.47
CA GLN A 149 -48.60 -53.14 -28.07
C GLN A 149 -49.43 -51.94 -27.60
N GLN A 150 -49.07 -50.73 -28.05
CA GLN A 150 -49.86 -49.52 -27.79
C GLN A 150 -51.26 -49.67 -28.39
N ARG A 151 -51.37 -50.13 -29.65
CA ARG A 151 -52.66 -50.41 -30.30
C ARG A 151 -53.48 -51.47 -29.56
N SER A 152 -52.83 -52.54 -29.07
CA SER A 152 -53.49 -53.61 -28.31
C SER A 152 -54.07 -53.11 -26.99
N CYS A 153 -53.30 -52.32 -26.23
CA CYS A 153 -53.77 -51.68 -25.01
C CYS A 153 -54.94 -50.71 -25.29
N LEU A 154 -54.82 -49.86 -26.32
CA LEU A 154 -55.89 -48.92 -26.70
C LEU A 154 -57.17 -49.65 -27.11
N SER A 155 -57.07 -50.78 -27.82
CA SER A 155 -58.21 -51.63 -28.15
C SER A 155 -58.89 -52.18 -26.89
N ALA A 156 -58.12 -52.56 -25.87
CA ALA A 156 -58.64 -53.00 -24.58
C ALA A 156 -59.35 -51.87 -23.82
N LEU A 157 -58.74 -50.67 -23.74
CA LEU A 157 -59.35 -49.50 -23.11
C LEU A 157 -60.66 -49.08 -23.80
N HIS A 158 -60.75 -49.20 -25.12
CA HIS A 158 -61.95 -48.89 -25.89
C HIS A 158 -63.15 -49.83 -25.57
N ARG A 159 -62.92 -50.99 -24.93
CA ARG A 159 -64.00 -51.91 -24.51
C ARG A 159 -64.84 -51.32 -23.36
N SER A 160 -64.29 -50.36 -22.61
CA SER A 160 -64.93 -49.71 -21.47
C SER A 160 -65.14 -48.23 -21.76
N PRO A 161 -66.39 -47.75 -21.86
CA PRO A 161 -66.65 -46.33 -22.12
C PRO A 161 -66.02 -45.39 -21.09
N GLN A 162 -65.98 -45.80 -19.81
CA GLN A 162 -65.40 -45.01 -18.73
C GLN A 162 -63.88 -44.85 -18.87
N ASP A 163 -63.18 -45.94 -19.21
CA ASP A 163 -61.72 -45.93 -19.37
C ASP A 163 -61.33 -45.18 -20.64
N TRP A 164 -62.12 -45.34 -21.70
CA TRP A 164 -61.94 -44.59 -22.95
C TRP A 164 -62.13 -43.08 -22.75
N THR A 165 -63.12 -42.65 -21.98
CA THR A 165 -63.31 -41.23 -21.64
C THR A 165 -62.12 -40.69 -20.84
N SER A 166 -61.63 -41.45 -19.85
CA SER A 166 -60.48 -41.06 -19.04
C SER A 166 -59.22 -40.92 -19.90
N TYR A 167 -58.97 -41.89 -20.79
CA TYR A 167 -57.88 -41.85 -21.76
C TYR A 167 -57.94 -40.62 -22.66
N ASN A 168 -59.10 -40.31 -23.25
CA ASN A 168 -59.22 -39.15 -24.13
C ASN A 168 -59.01 -37.82 -23.40
N GLY A 169 -59.44 -37.72 -22.14
CA GLY A 169 -59.16 -36.56 -21.30
C GLY A 169 -57.66 -36.40 -21.04
N PHE A 170 -56.96 -37.47 -20.66
CA PHE A 170 -55.52 -37.40 -20.48
C PHE A 170 -54.77 -37.18 -21.80
N LEU A 171 -55.29 -37.65 -22.93
CA LEU A 171 -54.70 -37.44 -24.26
C LEU A 171 -54.80 -35.97 -24.69
N SER A 172 -55.95 -35.32 -24.48
CA SER A 172 -56.10 -33.88 -24.76
C SER A 172 -55.18 -33.04 -23.87
N ASP A 173 -55.04 -33.46 -22.62
CA ASP A 173 -54.32 -32.71 -21.59
C ASP A 173 -52.81 -32.99 -21.61
N ALA A 174 -52.36 -34.08 -22.23
CA ALA A 174 -50.97 -34.52 -22.23
C ALA A 174 -49.99 -33.42 -22.65
N SER A 175 -50.32 -32.67 -23.71
CA SER A 175 -49.47 -31.57 -24.18
C SER A 175 -49.41 -30.42 -23.18
N GLN A 176 -50.55 -30.06 -22.59
CA GLN A 176 -50.63 -28.95 -21.63
C GLN A 176 -49.93 -29.30 -20.32
N LEU A 177 -50.12 -30.53 -19.84
CA LEU A 177 -49.46 -31.07 -18.66
C LEU A 177 -47.94 -31.11 -18.86
N CYS A 178 -47.50 -31.57 -20.03
CA CYS A 178 -46.09 -31.61 -20.40
C CYS A 178 -45.45 -30.22 -20.39
N HIS A 179 -46.12 -29.21 -20.94
CA HIS A 179 -45.65 -27.82 -20.90
C HIS A 179 -45.66 -27.24 -19.48
N ALA A 180 -46.71 -27.48 -18.69
CA ALA A 180 -46.82 -26.98 -17.32
C ALA A 180 -45.72 -27.56 -16.42
N LEU A 181 -45.55 -28.88 -16.41
CA LEU A 181 -44.56 -29.58 -15.60
C LEU A 181 -43.12 -29.22 -15.99
N ARG A 182 -42.87 -29.07 -17.29
CA ARG A 182 -41.57 -28.60 -17.77
C ARG A 182 -41.30 -27.16 -17.37
N GLY A 183 -42.29 -26.27 -17.53
CA GLY A 183 -42.17 -24.87 -17.12
C GLY A 183 -41.83 -24.73 -15.63
N GLU A 184 -42.50 -25.51 -14.77
CA GLU A 184 -42.19 -25.52 -13.34
C GLU A 184 -40.77 -26.03 -13.05
N HIS A 185 -40.37 -27.15 -13.66
CA HIS A 185 -39.02 -27.69 -13.51
C HIS A 185 -37.95 -26.70 -13.98
N ASP A 186 -38.14 -26.10 -15.15
CA ASP A 186 -37.20 -25.12 -15.72
C ASP A 186 -37.16 -23.85 -14.85
N ASN A 187 -38.29 -23.40 -14.30
CA ASN A 187 -38.34 -22.28 -13.36
C ASN A 187 -37.58 -22.59 -12.07
N GLU A 188 -37.72 -23.79 -11.52
CA GLU A 188 -37.00 -24.20 -10.31
C GLU A 188 -35.49 -24.29 -10.59
N LEU A 189 -35.10 -24.86 -11.74
CA LEU A 189 -33.70 -24.88 -12.17
C LEU A 189 -33.13 -23.46 -12.30
N VAL A 190 -33.87 -22.54 -12.93
CA VAL A 190 -33.46 -21.13 -13.07
C VAL A 190 -33.35 -20.47 -11.70
N ARG A 191 -34.28 -20.72 -10.77
CA ARG A 191 -34.20 -20.22 -9.38
C ARG A 191 -32.94 -20.72 -8.68
N GLN A 192 -32.64 -22.01 -8.77
CA GLN A 192 -31.45 -22.60 -8.17
C GLN A 192 -30.17 -22.02 -8.79
N LEU A 193 -30.10 -21.90 -10.12
CA LEU A 193 -28.99 -21.27 -10.81
C LEU A 193 -28.81 -19.81 -10.38
N TYR A 194 -29.90 -19.06 -10.23
CA TYR A 194 -29.88 -17.67 -9.76
C TYR A 194 -29.36 -17.57 -8.31
N VAL A 195 -29.86 -18.40 -7.40
CA VAL A 195 -29.39 -18.45 -6.00
C VAL A 195 -27.90 -18.81 -5.94
N ASN A 196 -27.46 -19.80 -6.71
CA ASN A 196 -26.06 -20.19 -6.76
C ASN A 196 -25.18 -19.07 -7.32
N ALA A 197 -25.58 -18.43 -8.42
CA ALA A 197 -24.86 -17.32 -9.04
C ALA A 197 -24.78 -16.09 -8.13
N THR A 198 -25.91 -15.70 -7.50
CA THR A 198 -25.95 -14.58 -6.57
C THR A 198 -25.14 -14.85 -5.31
N SER A 199 -25.13 -16.08 -4.79
CA SER A 199 -24.26 -16.46 -3.67
C SER A 199 -22.77 -16.29 -4.01
N GLY A 200 -22.39 -16.69 -5.23
CA GLY A 200 -21.04 -16.50 -5.76
C GLY A 200 -20.67 -15.02 -5.85
N GLN A 201 -21.56 -14.20 -6.43
CA GLN A 201 -21.36 -12.75 -6.54
C GLN A 201 -21.25 -12.07 -5.17
N MET A 202 -22.12 -12.40 -4.21
CA MET A 202 -22.04 -11.87 -2.85
C MET A 202 -20.72 -12.23 -2.17
N SER A 203 -20.24 -13.47 -2.35
CA SER A 203 -18.96 -13.90 -1.78
C SER A 203 -17.78 -13.13 -2.39
N PHE A 204 -17.85 -12.82 -3.68
CA PHE A 204 -16.84 -12.02 -4.38
C PHE A 204 -16.83 -10.57 -3.92
N LEU A 205 -18.01 -9.93 -3.82
CA LEU A 205 -18.15 -8.56 -3.31
C LEU A 205 -17.60 -8.43 -1.88
N ARG A 206 -17.89 -9.40 -1.01
CA ARG A 206 -17.32 -9.43 0.36
C ARG A 206 -15.80 -9.48 0.37
N LYS A 207 -15.18 -10.24 -0.56
CA LYS A 207 -13.71 -10.29 -0.68
C LYS A 207 -13.14 -8.95 -1.16
N LEU A 208 -13.80 -8.28 -2.10
CA LEU A 208 -13.38 -6.95 -2.55
C LEU A 208 -13.47 -5.91 -1.44
N ASP A 209 -14.52 -5.96 -0.62
CA ASP A 209 -14.71 -5.07 0.52
C ASP A 209 -13.60 -5.26 1.57
N LEU A 210 -13.31 -6.51 1.96
CA LEU A 210 -12.19 -6.82 2.84
C LEU A 210 -10.83 -6.35 2.29
N GLN A 211 -10.61 -6.47 0.97
CA GLN A 211 -9.41 -5.93 0.33
C GLN A 211 -9.36 -4.40 0.37
N SER A 212 -10.50 -3.74 0.19
CA SER A 212 -10.64 -2.28 0.28
C SER A 212 -10.30 -1.78 1.68
N GLU A 213 -10.84 -2.41 2.72
CA GLU A 213 -10.51 -2.09 4.11
C GLU A 213 -9.04 -2.33 4.44
N ALA A 214 -8.48 -3.46 3.98
CA ALA A 214 -7.06 -3.75 4.16
C ALA A 214 -6.17 -2.70 3.49
N ARG A 215 -6.54 -2.21 2.31
CA ARG A 215 -5.84 -1.10 1.63
C ARG A 215 -5.94 0.19 2.42
N LYS A 216 -7.15 0.60 2.85
CA LYS A 216 -7.34 1.79 3.70
C LYS A 216 -6.49 1.74 4.96
N ASN A 217 -6.45 0.59 5.64
CA ASN A 217 -5.64 0.41 6.84
C ASN A 217 -4.14 0.50 6.56
N ARG A 218 -3.68 -0.05 5.44
CA ARG A 218 -2.27 0.06 5.03
C ARG A 218 -1.91 1.50 4.71
N ASP A 219 -2.78 2.21 4.00
CA ASP A 219 -2.54 3.58 3.58
C ASP A 219 -2.53 4.53 4.81
N ALA A 220 -3.46 4.35 5.75
CA ALA A 220 -3.46 5.08 7.03
C ALA A 220 -2.19 4.83 7.88
N ARG A 221 -1.67 3.59 7.88
CA ARG A 221 -0.38 3.28 8.54
C ARG A 221 0.77 3.98 7.83
N PHE A 222 0.78 3.98 6.50
CA PHE A 222 1.81 4.64 5.72
C PHE A 222 1.82 6.15 5.94
N GLU A 223 0.65 6.79 5.98
CA GLU A 223 0.50 8.20 6.34
C GLU A 223 1.04 8.48 7.76
N GLY A 224 0.76 7.60 8.73
CA GLY A 224 1.32 7.72 10.07
C GLY A 224 2.85 7.66 10.10
N VAL A 225 3.47 6.78 9.31
CA VAL A 225 4.94 6.68 9.19
C VAL A 225 5.53 7.93 8.53
N LEU A 226 4.89 8.45 7.48
CA LEU A 226 5.32 9.69 6.84
C LEU A 226 5.23 10.88 7.79
N GLY A 227 4.16 10.98 8.59
CA GLY A 227 4.02 12.00 9.61
C GLY A 227 5.12 11.94 10.68
N ASP A 228 5.46 10.74 11.15
CA ASP A 228 6.58 10.55 12.09
C ASP A 228 7.93 10.97 11.47
N GLN A 229 8.20 10.56 10.23
CA GLN A 229 9.42 10.98 9.52
C GLN A 229 9.49 12.49 9.31
N GLN A 230 8.39 13.13 8.94
CA GLN A 230 8.33 14.58 8.80
C GLN A 230 8.64 15.27 10.12
N SER A 231 8.03 14.84 11.23
CA SER A 231 8.29 15.42 12.55
C SER A 231 9.75 15.29 12.99
N LYS A 232 10.39 14.15 12.68
CA LYS A 232 11.82 13.92 12.93
C LYS A 232 12.71 14.83 12.09
N LEU A 233 12.36 15.05 10.83
CA LEU A 233 13.09 15.96 9.96
C LEU A 233 12.97 17.40 10.44
N GLU A 234 11.76 17.84 10.83
CA GLU A 234 11.52 19.18 11.40
C GLU A 234 12.31 19.37 12.71
N HIS A 235 12.30 18.38 13.60
CA HIS A 235 13.08 18.41 14.83
C HIS A 235 14.59 18.49 14.54
N THR A 236 15.08 17.66 13.62
CA THR A 236 16.50 17.65 13.24
C THR A 236 16.91 18.99 12.60
N ALA A 237 16.07 19.57 11.75
CA ALA A 237 16.30 20.87 11.15
C ALA A 237 16.36 21.98 12.21
N SER A 238 15.46 21.95 13.20
CA SER A 238 15.48 22.88 14.33
C SER A 238 16.76 22.77 15.15
N VAL A 239 17.20 21.54 15.48
CA VAL A 239 18.45 21.31 16.22
C VAL A 239 19.66 21.77 15.41
N MET A 240 19.70 21.49 14.10
CA MET A 240 20.76 21.98 13.21
C MET A 240 20.81 23.51 13.16
N HIS A 241 19.65 24.18 13.14
CA HIS A 241 19.58 25.63 13.15
C HIS A 241 20.17 26.21 14.45
N SER A 242 19.78 25.69 15.61
CA SER A 242 20.33 26.13 16.90
C SER A 242 21.83 25.82 17.02
N ALA A 243 22.30 24.69 16.49
CA ALA A 243 23.74 24.37 16.45
C ALA A 243 24.52 25.36 15.57
N ALA A 244 23.96 25.73 14.40
CA ALA A 244 24.56 26.73 13.53
C ALA A 244 24.67 28.10 14.20
N GLU A 245 23.65 28.54 14.94
CA GLU A 245 23.68 29.77 15.73
C GLU A 245 24.76 29.74 16.81
N ALA A 246 24.88 28.62 17.54
CA ALA A 246 25.90 28.45 18.58
C ALA A 246 27.33 28.48 18.00
N VAL A 247 27.56 27.86 16.85
CA VAL A 247 28.84 27.91 16.13
C VAL A 247 29.12 29.31 15.61
N GLN A 248 28.11 30.01 15.09
CA GLN A 248 28.26 31.40 14.65
C GLN A 248 28.69 32.30 15.82
N TYR A 249 28.09 32.12 16.99
CA TYR A 249 28.47 32.85 18.21
C TYR A 249 29.91 32.56 18.64
N SER A 250 30.32 31.29 18.65
CA SER A 250 31.69 30.92 19.03
C SER A 250 32.73 31.45 18.04
N LEU A 251 32.42 31.47 16.73
CA LEU A 251 33.27 32.08 15.71
C LEU A 251 33.47 33.58 15.95
N LEU A 252 32.41 34.33 16.28
CA LEU A 252 32.50 35.76 16.61
C LEU A 252 33.35 35.99 17.87
N GLN A 253 33.22 35.13 18.87
CA GLN A 253 34.03 35.21 20.09
C GLN A 253 35.51 34.93 19.79
N HIS A 254 35.82 33.94 18.96
CA HIS A 254 37.17 33.64 18.52
C HIS A 254 37.77 34.78 17.68
N GLU A 255 36.98 35.41 16.81
CA GLU A 255 37.44 36.58 16.05
C GLU A 255 37.81 37.74 16.99
N HIS A 256 37.00 38.01 18.01
CA HIS A 256 37.30 39.04 19.00
C HIS A 256 38.57 38.74 19.80
N LEU A 257 38.73 37.51 20.29
CA LEU A 257 39.94 37.07 20.99
C LEU A 257 41.19 37.16 20.11
N SER A 258 41.07 36.79 18.84
CA SER A 258 42.16 36.93 17.86
C SER A 258 42.58 38.39 17.67
N LYS A 259 41.62 39.33 17.58
CA LYS A 259 41.90 40.77 17.50
C LYS A 259 42.59 41.30 18.76
N LEU A 260 42.13 40.89 19.96
CA LEU A 260 42.77 41.25 21.23
C LEU A 260 44.22 40.75 21.29
N LEU A 261 44.43 39.48 20.93
CA LEU A 261 45.77 38.88 20.94
C LEU A 261 46.70 39.56 19.94
N HIS A 262 46.19 39.93 18.75
CA HIS A 262 46.94 40.71 17.78
C HIS A 262 47.33 42.08 18.31
N SER A 263 46.42 42.79 18.99
CA SER A 263 46.71 44.06 19.65
C SER A 263 47.80 43.91 20.71
N SER A 264 47.67 42.94 21.63
CA SER A 264 48.68 42.72 22.67
C SER A 264 50.06 42.35 22.10
N VAL A 265 50.12 41.55 21.03
CA VAL A 265 51.38 41.25 20.33
C VAL A 265 51.98 42.52 19.73
N SER A 266 51.16 43.37 19.10
CA SER A 266 51.61 44.67 18.59
C SER A 266 52.15 45.56 19.70
N ASP A 267 51.46 45.65 20.83
CA ASP A 267 51.87 46.45 21.99
C ASP A 267 53.21 45.95 22.57
N ILE A 268 53.39 44.62 22.67
CA ILE A 268 54.66 44.02 23.07
C ILE A 268 55.78 44.35 22.07
N GLN A 269 55.50 44.33 20.77
CA GLN A 269 56.48 44.70 19.74
C GLN A 269 56.86 46.18 19.81
N VAL A 270 55.92 47.07 20.11
CA VAL A 270 56.18 48.49 20.38
C VAL A 270 57.04 48.63 21.63
N GLY A 271 56.61 48.06 22.77
CA GLY A 271 57.36 48.14 24.02
C GLY A 271 58.77 47.54 23.95
N LYS A 272 58.95 46.47 23.15
CA LYS A 272 60.29 45.93 22.84
C LYS A 272 61.17 46.97 22.12
N ARG A 273 60.63 47.68 21.12
CA ARG A 273 61.38 48.71 20.39
C ARG A 273 61.75 49.86 21.31
N ASP A 274 60.81 50.35 22.11
CA ASP A 274 61.03 51.46 23.04
C ASP A 274 62.09 51.10 24.10
N LEU A 275 62.05 49.86 24.63
CA LEU A 275 63.04 49.39 25.59
C LEU A 275 64.44 49.26 24.97
N LEU A 276 64.53 48.78 23.72
CA LEU A 276 65.81 48.71 23.01
C LEU A 276 66.38 50.11 22.75
N GLU A 277 65.55 51.07 22.34
CA GLU A 277 65.96 52.46 22.11
C GLU A 277 66.40 53.14 23.41
N SER A 278 65.67 52.93 24.51
CA SER A 278 66.04 53.41 25.83
C SER A 278 67.37 52.80 26.31
N LEU A 279 67.58 51.51 26.09
CA LEU A 279 68.80 50.81 26.46
C LEU A 279 69.99 51.28 25.61
N GLU A 280 69.80 51.53 24.31
CA GLU A 280 70.82 52.11 23.44
C GLU A 280 71.20 53.53 23.89
N LEU A 281 70.23 54.37 24.26
CA LEU A 281 70.48 55.70 24.80
C LEU A 281 71.23 55.65 26.14
N ALA A 282 70.84 54.74 27.05
CA ALA A 282 71.51 54.53 28.33
C ALA A 282 72.96 54.04 28.14
N ILE A 283 73.19 53.12 27.18
CA ILE A 283 74.55 52.70 26.83
C ILE A 283 75.33 53.89 26.29
N ARG A 284 74.82 54.64 25.30
CA ARG A 284 75.53 55.81 24.73
C ARG A 284 75.92 56.82 25.81
N THR A 285 74.97 57.23 26.65
CA THR A 285 75.21 58.18 27.75
C THR A 285 76.23 57.66 28.77
N GLN A 286 76.19 56.37 29.11
CA GLN A 286 77.19 55.75 29.98
C GLN A 286 78.57 55.72 29.30
N THR A 287 78.64 55.38 28.01
CA THR A 287 79.89 55.40 27.24
C THR A 287 80.48 56.81 27.25
N GLU A 288 79.69 57.83 26.92
CA GLU A 288 80.10 59.24 26.92
C GLU A 288 80.63 59.67 28.29
N SER A 289 79.91 59.34 29.37
CA SER A 289 80.34 59.63 30.75
C SER A 289 81.65 58.93 31.12
N THR A 290 81.80 57.64 30.76
CA THR A 290 83.06 56.91 31.00
C THR A 290 84.21 57.45 30.17
N THR A 291 83.97 57.83 28.90
CA THR A 291 85.01 58.46 28.07
C THR A 291 85.43 59.81 28.63
N SER A 292 84.50 60.66 29.08
CA SER A 292 84.84 61.94 29.68
C SER A 292 85.58 61.76 31.02
N PHE A 293 85.20 60.76 31.81
CA PHE A 293 85.91 60.43 33.05
C PHE A 293 87.35 59.98 32.77
N VAL A 294 87.56 59.08 31.81
CA VAL A 294 88.88 58.61 31.40
C VAL A 294 89.73 59.76 30.85
N GLU A 295 89.16 60.63 30.01
CA GLU A 295 89.85 61.81 29.46
C GLU A 295 90.24 62.80 30.58
N THR A 296 89.35 63.05 31.54
CA THR A 296 89.64 63.89 32.71
C THR A 296 90.72 63.26 33.60
N TYR A 297 90.69 61.94 33.77
CA TYR A 297 91.71 61.24 34.55
C TYR A 297 93.08 61.28 33.87
N LEU A 298 93.12 61.02 32.55
CA LEU A 298 94.33 61.08 31.74
C LEU A 298 94.95 62.47 31.77
N THR A 299 94.17 63.53 31.50
CA THR A 299 94.65 64.92 31.57
C THR A 299 95.17 65.27 32.96
N ARG A 300 94.49 64.84 34.03
CA ARG A 300 94.98 65.03 35.41
C ARG A 300 96.30 64.31 35.67
N THR A 301 96.45 63.06 35.21
CA THR A 301 97.71 62.31 35.35
C THR A 301 98.83 62.91 34.52
N GLU A 302 98.53 63.44 33.32
CA GLU A 302 99.50 64.14 32.49
C GLU A 302 100.01 65.40 33.20
N ILE A 303 99.11 66.20 33.79
CA ILE A 303 99.49 67.38 34.59
C ILE A 303 100.34 66.97 35.79
N GLN A 304 99.94 65.94 36.55
CA GLN A 304 100.71 65.47 37.70
C GLN A 304 102.11 64.98 37.32
N LEU A 305 102.24 64.24 36.21
CA LEU A 305 103.53 63.79 35.70
C LEU A 305 104.38 64.97 35.22
N ARG A 306 103.79 65.95 34.52
CA ARG A 306 104.46 67.17 34.08
C ARG A 306 104.96 68.01 35.26
N ASP A 307 104.17 68.13 36.32
CA ASP A 307 104.54 68.84 37.55
C ASP A 307 105.64 68.11 38.32
N GLN A 308 105.59 66.78 38.40
CA GLN A 308 106.68 65.99 39.00
C GLN A 308 107.99 66.08 38.21
N LEU A 309 107.92 65.99 36.88
CA LEU A 309 109.09 66.11 36.01
C LEU A 309 109.69 67.51 36.07
N SER A 310 108.86 68.57 36.01
CA SER A 310 109.35 69.94 36.15
C SER A 310 109.95 70.19 37.53
N GLY A 311 109.33 69.70 38.61
CA GLY A 311 109.88 69.76 39.96
C GLY A 311 111.21 69.02 40.11
N GLN A 312 111.35 67.83 39.51
CA GLN A 312 112.63 67.12 39.49
C GLN A 312 113.69 67.83 38.64
N LEU A 313 113.30 68.40 37.50
CA LEU A 313 114.20 69.14 36.62
C LEU A 313 114.69 70.43 37.30
N ASP A 314 113.82 71.13 38.03
CA ASP A 314 114.17 72.29 38.84
C ASP A 314 115.07 71.93 40.03
N ASP A 315 114.86 70.78 40.67
CA ASP A 315 115.74 70.30 41.75
C ASP A 315 117.14 69.93 41.20
N ILE A 316 117.21 69.31 40.01
CA ILE A 316 118.46 69.02 39.30
C ILE A 316 119.15 70.32 38.85
N LEU A 317 118.43 71.27 38.26
CA LEU A 317 118.96 72.57 37.85
C LEU A 317 119.45 73.40 39.04
N ASN A 318 118.73 73.37 40.17
CA ASN A 318 119.17 74.02 41.41
C ASN A 318 120.36 73.32 42.05
N LYS A 319 120.46 71.99 42.01
CA LYS A 319 121.67 71.25 42.41
C LYS A 319 122.86 71.57 41.50
N ALA A 320 122.67 71.63 40.19
CA ALA A 320 123.71 72.02 39.23
C ALA A 320 124.16 73.48 39.46
N ARG A 321 123.22 74.39 39.74
CA ARG A 321 123.50 75.80 40.07
C ARG A 321 124.27 75.93 41.39
N ARG A 322 123.99 75.08 42.39
CA ARG A 322 124.79 75.01 43.65
C ARG A 322 126.19 74.44 43.43
N LEU A 323 126.35 73.48 42.53
CA LEU A 323 127.66 72.90 42.21
C LEU A 323 128.54 73.86 41.40
N LEU A 324 127.95 74.71 40.54
CA LEU A 324 128.68 75.71 39.75
C LEU A 324 129.00 77.00 40.54
N GLY A 325 128.43 77.20 41.73
CA GLY A 325 128.67 78.36 42.58
C GLY A 325 129.84 78.24 43.57
N LEU A 326 130.58 77.11 43.58
CA LEU A 326 131.64 76.85 44.57
C LEU A 326 133.08 76.93 44.02
N TYR A 327 133.29 77.45 42.82
CA TYR A 327 134.64 77.72 42.27
C TYR A 327 134.85 79.22 42.04
N GLN A 328 134.86 79.99 43.13
CA GLN A 328 135.59 81.25 43.21
C GLN A 328 136.41 81.22 44.51
N ILE A 329 137.67 80.82 44.36
CA ILE A 329 138.90 81.43 44.90
C ILE A 329 140.06 80.80 44.14
#